data_AF-A0A2U3NJI0-F1
#
_entry.id   AF-A0A2U3NJI0-F1
#
_cell.length_a   1.000
_cell.length_b   1.000
_cell.length_c   1.000
_cell.angle_alpha   90.00
_cell.angle_beta   90.00
_cell.angle_gamma   90.00
#
_symmetry.space_group_name_H-M   'P 1'
#
loop_
_entity.id
_entity.type
_entity.pdbx_description
1 polymer ?
#
loop_
_entity_poly.entity_id
_entity_poly.type
_entity_poly.pdbx_seq_one_letter_code
_entity_poly.pdbx_strand_id
1 'polypeptide(L)' 'VNWDAIAQCESGGNWGISTGNGFSGGLQFTSSTWHANGGSGSPSGASREEQIRVAENVLHTQGIGAWPVCGRRG' A
#
# COMPACT_ATOMS: atom_id res chain seq x y z
N VAL A 1 -10.38 4.11 7.41
CA VAL A 1 -8.94 4.29 7.12
C VAL A 1 -8.84 5.18 5.90
N ASN A 2 -8.19 6.33 6.04
CA ASN A 2 -7.93 7.28 4.97
C ASN A 2 -6.61 6.89 4.29
N TRP A 3 -6.74 6.11 3.22
CA TRP A 3 -5.60 5.60 2.45
C TRP A 3 -4.81 6.70 1.74
N ASP A 4 -5.44 7.82 1.37
CA ASP A 4 -4.71 8.94 0.78
C ASP A 4 -3.78 9.61 1.78
N ALA A 5 -4.21 9.76 3.04
CA ALA A 5 -3.35 10.30 4.09
C ALA A 5 -2.17 9.36 4.41
N ILE A 6 -2.40 8.05 4.36
CA ILE A 6 -1.35 7.05 4.51
C ILE A 6 -0.39 7.11 3.31
N ALA A 7 -0.91 7.15 2.08
CA ALA A 7 -0.09 7.25 0.88
C ALA A 7 0.71 8.55 0.82
N GLN A 8 0.15 9.66 1.32
CA GLN A 8 0.88 10.92 1.47
C GLN A 8 2.05 10.80 2.44
N CYS A 9 1.90 9.99 3.49
CA CYS A 9 2.96 9.71 4.45
C CYS A 9 4.02 8.73 3.92
N GLU A 10 3.59 7.67 3.22
CA GLU A 10 4.43 6.57 2.76
C GLU A 10 5.21 6.91 1.48
N SER A 11 4.55 7.52 0.49
CA SER A 11 5.14 7.80 -0.83
C SER A 11 5.10 9.28 -1.23
N GLY A 12 4.64 10.16 -0.35
CA GLY A 12 4.37 11.56 -0.72
C GLY A 12 3.16 11.71 -1.64
N GLY A 13 2.28 10.69 -1.71
CA GLY A 13 1.09 10.69 -2.55
C GLY A 13 1.32 10.13 -3.96
N ASN A 14 2.50 9.59 -4.24
CA ASN A 14 2.83 8.99 -5.53
C ASN A 14 2.42 7.50 -5.56
N TRP A 15 1.31 7.21 -6.22
CA TRP A 15 0.79 5.84 -6.36
C TRP A 15 1.58 4.96 -7.35
N GLY A 16 2.42 5.56 -8.20
CA GLY A 16 3.26 4.85 -9.17
C GLY A 16 4.71 4.68 -8.74
N ILE A 17 5.04 4.95 -7.46
CA ILE A 17 6.42 4.91 -7.00
C ILE A 17 6.98 3.48 -7.02
N SER A 18 8.18 3.33 -7.58
CA SER A 18 8.97 2.10 -7.52
C SER A 18 10.44 2.48 -7.58
N THR A 19 11.04 2.71 -6.41
CA THR A 19 12.42 3.22 -6.27
C THR A 19 13.45 2.09 -6.24
N GLY A 20 13.03 0.84 -6.30
CA GLY A 20 13.90 -0.33 -6.15
C GLY A 20 14.29 -0.63 -4.70
N ASN A 21 13.63 -0.01 -3.71
CA ASN A 21 13.87 -0.26 -2.28
C ASN A 21 13.15 -1.51 -1.72
N GLY A 22 12.55 -2.34 -2.58
CA GLY A 22 11.76 -3.53 -2.19
C GLY A 22 10.29 -3.24 -1.88
N PHE A 23 9.88 -1.97 -1.91
CA PHE A 23 8.50 -1.52 -1.75
C PHE A 23 8.04 -0.75 -3.00
N SER A 24 6.74 -0.77 -3.25
CA SER A 24 6.17 -0.10 -4.42
C SER A 24 4.72 0.31 -4.20
N GLY A 25 4.28 1.29 -5.01
CA GLY A 25 2.93 1.84 -4.92
C GLY A 25 2.77 2.91 -3.85
N GLY A 26 1.61 3.55 -3.82
CA GLY A 26 1.32 4.68 -2.93
C GLY A 26 1.39 4.31 -1.45
N LEU A 27 1.07 3.08 -1.12
CA LEU A 27 1.07 2.55 0.24
C LEU A 27 2.32 1.73 0.57
N GLN A 28 3.35 1.79 -0.29
CA GLN A 28 4.64 1.12 -0.10
C GLN A 28 4.46 -0.38 0.21
N PHE A 29 3.81 -1.13 -0.67
CA PHE A 29 3.64 -2.58 -0.54
C PHE A 29 4.92 -3.34 -0.89
N THR A 30 5.20 -4.40 -0.15
CA THR A 30 6.13 -5.45 -0.60
C THR A 30 5.42 -6.36 -1.61
N SER A 31 6.19 -6.98 -2.52
CA SER A 31 5.63 -7.94 -3.49
C SER A 31 4.95 -9.13 -2.81
N SER A 32 5.50 -9.63 -1.70
CA SER A 32 4.92 -10.77 -0.96
C SER A 32 3.57 -10.41 -0.34
N THR A 33 3.47 -9.26 0.35
CA THR A 33 2.20 -8.80 0.93
C THR A 33 1.17 -8.49 -0.15
N TRP A 34 1.58 -7.87 -1.25
CA TRP A 34 0.71 -7.59 -2.40
C TRP A 34 0.03 -8.85 -2.93
N HIS A 35 0.83 -9.86 -3.27
CA HIS A 35 0.32 -11.11 -3.83
C HIS A 35 -0.48 -11.92 -2.81
N ALA A 36 -0.06 -11.95 -1.54
CA ALA A 36 -0.79 -12.64 -0.48
C ALA A 36 -2.21 -12.08 -0.24
N ASN A 37 -2.44 -10.81 -0.57
CA ASN A 37 -3.71 -10.12 -0.34
C ASN A 37 -4.52 -9.92 -1.63
N GLY A 38 -4.20 -10.70 -2.67
CA GLY A 38 -4.95 -10.76 -3.92
C GLY A 38 -4.58 -9.68 -4.93
N GLY A 39 -3.43 -9.02 -4.78
CA GLY A 39 -2.85 -8.13 -5.78
C GLY A 39 -2.16 -8.90 -6.91
N SER A 40 -2.34 -8.44 -8.14
CA SER A 40 -1.67 -8.99 -9.33
C SER A 40 -0.62 -8.02 -9.88
N GLY A 41 0.41 -8.52 -10.54
CA GLY A 41 1.51 -7.69 -11.06
C GLY A 41 2.27 -6.93 -9.97
N SER A 42 2.72 -5.71 -10.27
CA SER A 42 3.38 -4.84 -9.29
C SER A 42 2.40 -3.80 -8.71
N PRO A 43 2.52 -3.46 -7.41
CA PRO A 43 1.72 -2.39 -6.80
C PRO A 43 1.83 -1.07 -7.55
N SER A 44 3.04 -0.68 -8.00
CA SER A 44 3.26 0.56 -8.76
C SER A 44 2.61 0.58 -10.16
N GLY A 45 2.31 -0.61 -10.71
CA GLY A 45 1.59 -0.75 -11.98
C GLY A 45 0.07 -0.86 -11.81
N ALA A 46 -0.42 -0.99 -10.57
CA ALA A 46 -1.83 -1.07 -10.26
C ALA A 46 -2.44 0.33 -10.09
N SER A 47 -3.73 0.47 -10.40
CA SER A 47 -4.46 1.70 -10.13
C SER A 47 -4.52 1.98 -8.63
N ARG A 48 -4.75 3.25 -8.28
CA ARG A 48 -4.95 3.65 -6.88
C ARG A 48 -6.05 2.83 -6.21
N GLU A 49 -7.16 2.61 -6.90
CA GLU A 49 -8.32 1.87 -6.39
C GLU A 49 -7.96 0.41 -6.12
N GLU A 50 -7.17 -0.21 -7.00
CA GLU A 50 -6.70 -1.58 -6.81
C GLU A 50 -5.72 -1.67 -5.63
N GLN A 51 -4.85 -0.68 -5.48
CA GLN A 51 -3.96 -0.61 -4.32
C GLN A 51 -4.72 -0.47 -3.01
N ILE A 52 -5.79 0.34 -2.99
CA ILE A 52 -6.68 0.49 -1.84
C ILE A 52 -7.42 -0.81 -1.54
N ARG A 53 -7.95 -1.49 -2.56
CA ARG A 53 -8.62 -2.79 -2.38
C ARG A 53 -7.71 -3.82 -1.71
N VAL A 54 -6.45 -3.90 -2.15
CA VAL A 54 -5.46 -4.79 -1.53
C VAL A 54 -5.09 -4.31 -0.12
N ALA A 55 -5.03 -2.99 0.11
CA ALA A 55 -4.79 -2.42 1.43
C ALA A 55 -5.88 -2.77 2.44
N GLU A 56 -7.14 -2.78 2.02
CA GLU A 56 -8.27 -3.22 2.84
C GLU A 56 -8.14 -4.70 3.22
N ASN A 57 -7.72 -5.55 2.28
CA ASN A 57 -7.44 -6.96 2.60
C ASN A 57 -6.29 -7.12 3.61
N VAL A 58 -5.22 -6.33 3.47
CA VAL A 58 -4.11 -6.29 4.44
C VAL A 58 -4.60 -5.81 5.80
N LEU A 59 -5.44 -4.77 5.83
CA LEU A 59 -6.05 -4.26 7.06
C LEU A 59 -6.89 -5.36 7.75
N HIS A 60 -7.62 -6.16 6.98
CA HIS A 60 -8.41 -7.27 7.52
C HIS A 60 -7.54 -8.42 8.05
N THR A 61 -6.41 -8.72 7.42
CA THR A 61 -5.56 -9.87 7.79
C THR A 61 -4.49 -9.55 8.84
N GLN A 62 -3.88 -8.37 8.76
CA GLN A 62 -2.75 -7.93 9.60
C GLN A 62 -3.10 -6.74 10.49
N GLY A 63 -4.24 -6.10 10.28
CA GLY A 63 -4.60 -4.86 10.97
C GLY A 63 -3.83 -3.65 10.44
N ILE A 64 -4.12 -2.49 11.03
CA ILE A 64 -3.47 -1.22 10.65
C ILE A 64 -1.96 -1.22 10.98
N GLY A 65 -1.49 -2.19 11.76
CA GLY A 65 -0.09 -2.38 12.12
C GLY A 65 0.84 -2.67 10.95
N ALA A 66 0.31 -3.02 9.77
CA ALA A 66 1.09 -3.10 8.53
C ALA A 66 1.66 -1.73 8.11
N TRP A 67 1.06 -0.63 8.57
CA TRP A 67 1.57 0.74 8.41
C TRP A 67 1.82 1.37 9.79
N PRO A 68 2.88 0.97 10.52
CA PRO A 68 3.04 1.34 11.93
C PRO A 68 3.23 2.83 12.16
N VAL A 69 3.86 3.55 11.21
CA VAL A 69 4.15 4.98 11.34
C VAL A 69 3.08 5.85 10.67
N CYS A 70 2.62 5.43 9.50
CA CYS A 70 1.69 6.18 8.66
C CYS A 70 0.23 5.80 8.88
N GLY A 71 -0.08 4.58 9.32
CA GLY A 71 -1.43 4.08 9.54
C GLY A 71 -2.22 4.88 10.57
N ARG A 72 -1.55 5.48 11.55
CA ARG A 72 -2.15 6.42 12.52
C ARG A 72 -2.59 7.75 11.92
N ARG A 73 -2.21 8.06 10.67
CA ARG A 73 -2.58 9.28 9.96
C ARG A 73 -3.84 9.11 9.11
N GLY A 74 -4.41 7.90 9.04
CA GLY A 74 -5.62 7.59 8.27
C GLY A 74 -6.67 6.79 9.02
#